data_AF-A0A838NG84-F1
#
_entry.id   AF-A0A838NG84-F1
#
_cell.length_a   1.000
_cell.length_b   1.000
_cell.length_c   1.000
_cell.angle_alpha   90.00
_cell.angle_beta   90.00
_cell.angle_gamma   90.00
#
_symmetry.space_group_name_H-M   'P 1'
#
loop_
_entity.id
_entity.type
_entity.pdbx_description
1 polymer ?
#
loop_
_entity_poly.entity_id
_entity_poly.type
_entity_poly.pdbx_seq_one_letter_code
_entity_poly.pdbx_strand_id
1 'polypeptide(L)'
;AERAGADLLISIHNNALPDGVNPLTNNGTSVYYNQPRSVSLARAIQAALVRRLGVRDLGIGRGDLAMVRTTWMPSVLTEGLFIIVPEQEAALRSPRGQRLYAEAVVDGIRRFLRECAAEP
;
A
#
# COMPACT_ATOMS: atom_id res chain seq x y z
N ALA A 1 -5.66 16.32 -2.86
CA ALA A 1 -6.81 15.48 -2.45
C ALA A 1 -7.97 16.35 -2.01
N GLU A 2 -7.82 17.19 -0.97
CA GLU A 2 -8.94 17.96 -0.41
C GLU A 2 -9.61 18.92 -1.39
N ARG A 3 -8.83 19.77 -2.09
CA ARG A 3 -9.36 20.66 -3.14
C ARG A 3 -10.05 19.93 -4.29
N ALA A 4 -9.72 18.66 -4.50
CA ALA A 4 -10.32 17.83 -5.55
C ALA A 4 -11.56 17.08 -5.05
N GLY A 5 -11.96 17.23 -3.78
CA GLY A 5 -13.09 16.53 -3.20
C GLY A 5 -12.93 15.00 -3.20
N ALA A 6 -11.69 14.49 -3.08
CA ALA A 6 -11.42 13.06 -3.23
C ALA A 6 -12.00 12.23 -2.08
N ASP A 7 -12.68 11.13 -2.40
CA ASP A 7 -13.22 10.18 -1.41
C ASP A 7 -12.13 9.33 -0.75
N LEU A 8 -11.03 9.06 -1.45
CA LEU A 8 -9.89 8.28 -0.97
C LEU A 8 -8.58 8.92 -1.43
N LEU A 9 -7.54 8.79 -0.62
CA LEU A 9 -6.17 9.15 -0.98
C LEU A 9 -5.24 7.93 -0.87
N ILE A 10 -4.62 7.55 -1.97
CA ILE A 10 -3.66 6.45 -2.02
C ILE A 10 -2.36 6.99 -2.60
N SER A 11 -1.26 6.87 -1.86
CA SER A 11 0.07 7.07 -2.42
C SER A 11 0.78 5.76 -2.69
N ILE A 12 1.51 5.74 -3.79
CA ILE A 12 2.21 4.56 -4.31
C ILE A 12 3.71 4.77 -4.11
N HIS A 13 4.31 3.95 -3.26
CA HIS A 13 5.74 3.98 -2.94
C HIS A 13 6.36 2.59 -3.12
N ASN A 14 7.69 2.59 -3.21
CA ASN A 14 8.51 1.40 -3.19
C ASN A 14 9.56 1.57 -2.09
N ASN A 15 9.81 0.49 -1.36
CA ASN A 15 10.50 0.56 -0.10
C ASN A 15 12.01 0.45 -0.27
N ALA A 16 12.74 0.89 0.74
CA ALA A 16 14.17 0.67 0.90
C ALA A 16 14.46 0.51 2.40
N LEU A 17 15.60 -0.08 2.72
CA LEU A 17 16.04 -0.23 4.11
C LEU A 17 17.19 0.73 4.41
N PRO A 18 17.35 1.15 5.68
CA PRO A 18 18.55 1.85 6.09
C PRO A 18 19.78 0.93 6.03
N ASP A 19 20.96 1.55 6.07
CA ASP A 19 22.24 0.83 6.09
C ASP A 19 22.31 -0.16 7.25
N GLY A 20 22.99 -1.29 7.01
CA GLY A 20 23.19 -2.33 8.02
C GLY A 20 22.04 -3.34 8.17
N VAL A 21 20.92 -3.18 7.45
CA VAL A 21 19.82 -4.16 7.43
C VAL A 21 19.87 -4.99 6.16
N ASN A 22 19.89 -6.32 6.29
CA ASN A 22 19.93 -7.23 5.14
C ASN A 22 18.59 -7.22 4.38
N PRO A 23 18.52 -6.72 3.12
CA PRO A 23 17.28 -6.63 2.36
C PRO A 23 16.75 -7.99 1.89
N LEU A 24 17.60 -9.01 1.75
CA LEU A 24 17.18 -10.33 1.27
C LEU A 24 16.30 -11.06 2.29
N THR A 25 16.45 -10.74 3.58
CA THR A 25 15.62 -11.30 4.67
C THR A 25 14.61 -10.29 5.23
N ASN A 26 14.73 -9.00 4.89
CA ASN A 26 13.89 -7.92 5.41
C ASN A 26 13.05 -7.19 4.34
N ASN A 27 12.55 -7.91 3.34
CA ASN A 27 11.67 -7.36 2.29
C ASN A 27 10.23 -7.90 2.36
N GLY A 28 9.32 -7.35 1.55
CA GLY A 28 7.91 -7.71 1.49
C GLY A 28 7.07 -6.54 1.01
N THR A 29 5.79 -6.53 1.37
CA THR A 29 4.88 -5.38 1.13
C THR A 29 4.24 -4.92 2.43
N SER A 30 4.02 -3.62 2.58
CA SER A 30 3.30 -3.02 3.70
C SER A 30 2.40 -1.87 3.26
N VAL A 31 1.41 -1.55 4.09
CA VAL A 31 0.56 -0.36 3.90
C VAL A 31 0.54 0.47 5.16
N TYR A 32 0.87 1.75 5.03
CA TYR A 32 0.88 2.71 6.11
C TYR A 32 -0.38 3.56 6.13
N TYR A 33 -0.89 3.81 7.33
CA TYR A 33 -2.02 4.70 7.61
C TYR A 33 -1.73 5.55 8.85
N ASN A 34 -2.58 6.53 9.14
CA ASN A 34 -2.45 7.32 10.37
C ASN A 34 -3.77 7.40 11.16
N GLN A 35 -4.87 7.73 10.46
CA GLN A 35 -6.20 7.91 11.05
C GLN A 35 -6.96 6.59 11.20
N PRO A 36 -7.76 6.39 12.26
CA PRO A 36 -8.53 5.15 12.48
C PRO A 36 -9.45 4.77 11.32
N ARG A 37 -10.07 5.76 10.66
CA ARG A 37 -10.91 5.57 9.47
C ARG A 37 -10.19 4.92 8.27
N SER A 38 -8.86 4.95 8.25
CA SER A 38 -8.06 4.36 7.16
C SER A 38 -7.69 2.90 7.42
N VAL A 39 -8.00 2.33 8.59
CA VAL A 39 -7.56 0.98 8.98
C VAL A 39 -8.13 -0.08 8.05
N SER A 40 -9.44 -0.03 7.76
CA SER A 40 -10.10 -0.99 6.87
C SER A 40 -9.57 -0.88 5.44
N LEU A 41 -9.37 0.34 4.92
CA LEU A 41 -8.72 0.59 3.63
C LEU A 41 -7.31 -0.02 3.57
N ALA A 42 -6.50 0.21 4.60
CA ALA A 42 -5.14 -0.32 4.68
C ALA A 42 -5.11 -1.85 4.69
N ARG A 43 -5.99 -2.49 5.48
CA ARG A 43 -6.13 -3.96 5.52
C ARG A 43 -6.54 -4.54 4.17
N ALA A 44 -7.53 -3.92 3.53
CA ALA A 44 -8.04 -4.38 2.24
C ALA A 44 -6.96 -4.33 1.15
N ILE A 45 -6.19 -3.24 1.09
CA ILE A 45 -5.08 -3.08 0.14
C ILE A 45 -3.93 -4.02 0.46
N GLN A 46 -3.50 -4.13 1.72
CA GLN A 46 -2.42 -5.04 2.12
C GLN A 46 -2.72 -6.49 1.74
N ALA A 47 -3.92 -6.98 2.04
CA ALA A 47 -4.34 -8.33 1.69
C ALA A 47 -4.35 -8.58 0.17
N ALA A 48 -4.66 -7.56 -0.63
CA ALA A 48 -4.62 -7.66 -2.09
C ALA A 48 -3.19 -7.64 -2.64
N LEU A 49 -2.30 -6.81 -2.07
CA LEU A 49 -0.88 -6.75 -2.43
C LEU A 49 -0.20 -8.09 -2.18
N VAL A 50 -0.34 -8.66 -0.99
CA VAL A 50 0.22 -9.98 -0.65
C VAL A 50 -0.25 -11.05 -1.63
N ARG A 51 -1.56 -11.12 -1.91
CA ARG A 51 -2.15 -12.09 -2.83
C ARG A 51 -1.60 -11.98 -4.25
N ARG A 52 -1.43 -10.76 -4.78
CA ARG A 52 -1.09 -10.55 -6.19
C ARG A 52 0.41 -10.50 -6.47
N LEU A 53 1.19 -9.95 -5.53
CA LEU A 53 2.64 -9.82 -5.69
C LEU A 53 3.39 -11.08 -5.24
N GLY A 54 2.78 -11.91 -4.39
CA GLY A 54 3.42 -13.15 -3.91
C GLY A 54 4.65 -12.89 -3.04
N VAL A 55 4.72 -11.71 -2.41
CA VAL A 55 5.80 -11.32 -1.50
C VAL A 55 5.36 -11.45 -0.04
N ARG A 56 6.33 -11.42 0.87
CA ARG A 56 6.07 -11.51 2.32
C ARG A 56 5.14 -10.40 2.79
N ASP A 57 4.18 -10.78 3.65
CA ASP A 57 3.28 -9.86 4.33
C ASP A 57 4.00 -9.18 5.50
N LEU A 58 4.27 -7.88 5.40
CA LEU A 58 4.81 -7.06 6.50
C LEU A 58 3.70 -6.38 7.31
N GLY A 59 2.44 -6.59 6.93
CA GLY A 59 1.26 -6.06 7.59
C GLY A 59 0.98 -4.58 7.29
N ILE A 60 0.13 -4.02 8.14
CA ILE A 60 -0.20 -2.59 8.13
C ILE A 60 0.52 -1.89 9.28
N GLY A 61 0.95 -0.65 9.04
CA GLY A 61 1.65 0.16 10.03
C GLY A 61 0.96 1.50 10.27
N ARG A 62 0.83 1.92 11.52
CA ARG A 62 0.49 3.32 11.82
C ARG A 62 1.77 4.15 11.69
N GLY A 63 1.80 5.12 10.77
CA GLY A 63 2.96 5.97 10.51
C GLY A 63 2.62 7.45 10.65
N ASP A 64 3.57 8.23 11.17
CA ASP A 64 3.47 9.69 11.26
C ASP A 64 3.93 10.40 9.98
N LEU A 65 3.44 9.90 8.83
CA LEU A 65 3.84 10.36 7.52
C LEU A 65 2.95 11.55 7.13
N ALA A 66 3.57 12.68 6.75
CA ALA A 66 2.87 13.93 6.45
C ALA A 66 1.68 13.74 5.49
N MET A 67 1.82 12.82 4.53
CA MET A 67 0.84 12.52 3.51
C MET A 67 -0.44 11.81 4.01
N VAL A 68 -0.37 10.95 5.04
CA VAL A 68 -1.57 10.29 5.63
C VAL A 68 -2.08 10.99 6.90
N ARG A 69 -1.30 11.92 7.48
CA ARG A 69 -1.60 12.45 8.82
C ARG A 69 -2.82 13.36 8.86
N THR A 70 -2.94 14.32 7.95
CA THR A 70 -3.82 15.49 8.14
C THR A 70 -5.08 15.48 7.28
N THR A 71 -5.34 14.42 6.51
CA THR A 71 -6.42 14.43 5.52
C THR A 71 -7.77 14.04 6.12
N TRP A 72 -8.85 14.68 5.63
CA TRP A 72 -10.21 14.36 6.08
C TRP A 72 -10.71 13.01 5.54
N MET A 73 -10.31 12.61 4.34
CA MET A 73 -10.69 11.33 3.74
C MET A 73 -9.81 10.16 4.23
N PRO A 74 -10.27 8.90 4.13
CA PRO A 74 -9.41 7.74 4.32
C PRO A 74 -8.19 7.80 3.38
N SER A 75 -7.01 7.68 3.98
CA SER A 75 -5.73 7.84 3.30
C SER A 75 -4.73 6.75 3.67
N VAL A 76 -4.02 6.21 2.68
CA VAL A 76 -2.95 5.22 2.87
C VAL A 76 -1.74 5.49 1.98
N LEU A 77 -0.57 5.02 2.40
CA LEU A 77 0.65 4.94 1.60
C LEU A 77 1.01 3.46 1.46
N THR A 78 1.18 3.00 0.23
CA THR A 78 1.53 1.62 -0.08
C THR A 78 3.03 1.52 -0.32
N GLU A 79 3.69 0.54 0.31
CA GLU A 79 5.05 0.13 0.00
C GLU A 79 4.97 -1.24 -0.68
N GLY A 80 4.88 -1.25 -2.01
CA GLY A 80 4.55 -2.46 -2.76
C GLY A 80 5.70 -3.47 -2.77
N LEU A 81 6.89 -2.99 -3.12
CA LEU A 81 8.09 -3.80 -3.31
C LEU A 81 9.33 -2.98 -2.87
N PHE A 82 10.44 -3.65 -2.58
CA PHE A 82 11.70 -3.03 -2.19
C PHE A 82 12.57 -2.75 -3.41
N ILE A 83 12.84 -1.48 -3.73
CA ILE A 83 13.66 -1.08 -4.88
C ILE A 83 15.12 -1.53 -4.76
N ILE A 84 15.58 -1.81 -3.54
CA ILE A 84 16.95 -2.27 -3.27
C ILE A 84 17.15 -3.77 -3.53
N VAL A 85 16.07 -4.54 -3.74
CA VAL A 85 16.12 -5.97 -4.06
C VAL A 85 16.08 -6.13 -5.59
N PRO A 86 17.13 -6.69 -6.24
CA PRO A 86 17.25 -6.69 -7.71
C PRO A 86 16.04 -7.28 -8.44
N GLU A 87 15.49 -8.40 -7.98
CA GLU A 87 14.34 -9.05 -8.61
C GLU A 87 13.07 -8.20 -8.50
N GLN A 88 12.93 -7.46 -7.40
CA GLN A 88 11.79 -6.59 -7.15
C GLN A 88 11.91 -5.27 -7.94
N GLU A 89 13.11 -4.70 -8.05
CA GLU A 89 13.38 -3.56 -8.94
C GLU A 89 13.06 -3.91 -10.40
N ALA A 90 13.51 -5.08 -10.87
CA ALA A 90 13.22 -5.55 -12.21
C ALA A 90 11.71 -5.71 -12.45
N ALA A 91 10.97 -6.24 -11.45
CA ALA A 91 9.52 -6.31 -11.52
C ALA A 91 8.87 -4.92 -11.62
N LEU A 92 9.31 -3.96 -10.82
CA LEU A 92 8.81 -2.57 -10.83
C LEU A 92 9.05 -1.84 -12.15
N ARG A 93 10.07 -2.24 -12.92
CA ARG A 93 10.36 -1.70 -14.26
C ARG A 93 9.61 -2.41 -15.38
N SER A 94 9.05 -3.59 -15.10
CA SER A 94 8.32 -4.36 -16.11
C SER A 94 6.86 -3.91 -16.19
N PRO A 95 6.26 -3.84 -17.40
CA PRO A 95 4.84 -3.57 -17.54
C PRO A 95 3.96 -4.58 -16.79
N ARG A 96 4.40 -5.84 -16.72
CA ARG A 96 3.72 -6.91 -15.98
C ARG A 96 3.70 -6.63 -14.47
N GLY A 97 4.84 -6.30 -13.87
CA GLY A 97 4.93 -6.01 -12.43
C GLY A 97 4.15 -4.76 -12.05
N GLN A 98 4.24 -3.70 -12.85
CA GLN A 98 3.43 -2.48 -12.67
C GLN A 98 1.93 -2.78 -12.73
N ARG A 99 1.51 -3.62 -13.69
CA ARG A 99 0.11 -4.05 -13.80
C ARG A 99 -0.35 -4.86 -12.58
N LEU A 100 0.47 -5.80 -12.11
CA LEU A 100 0.14 -6.60 -10.93
C LEU A 100 -0.03 -5.72 -9.68
N TYR A 101 0.86 -4.75 -9.47
CA TYR A 101 0.74 -3.80 -8.37
C TYR A 101 -0.53 -2.93 -8.52
N ALA A 102 -0.74 -2.31 -9.68
CA ALA A 102 -1.93 -1.49 -9.92
C ALA A 102 -3.24 -2.28 -9.68
N GLU A 103 -3.34 -3.49 -10.22
CA GLU A 103 -4.52 -4.33 -10.03
C GLU A 103 -4.70 -4.78 -8.58
N ALA A 104 -3.61 -4.94 -7.80
CA ALA A 104 -3.69 -5.25 -6.38
C ALA A 104 -4.29 -4.08 -5.58
N VAL A 105 -3.84 -2.85 -5.86
CA VAL A 105 -4.37 -1.65 -5.23
C VAL A 105 -5.86 -1.47 -5.59
N VAL A 106 -6.21 -1.66 -6.87
CA VAL A 106 -7.61 -1.58 -7.34
C VAL A 106 -8.49 -2.63 -6.67
N ASP A 107 -8.03 -3.87 -6.52
CA ASP A 107 -8.76 -4.92 -5.81
C ASP A 107 -9.02 -4.54 -4.35
N GLY A 108 -8.01 -3.98 -3.67
CA GLY A 108 -8.12 -3.51 -2.29
C GLY A 108 -9.14 -2.38 -2.14
N ILE A 109 -9.07 -1.38 -3.02
CA ILE A 109 -10.04 -0.26 -3.06
C ILE A 109 -11.45 -0.79 -3.28
N ARG A 110 -11.64 -1.66 -4.28
CA ARG A 110 -12.96 -2.25 -4.59
C ARG A 110 -13.53 -3.04 -3.41
N ARG A 111 -12.68 -3.78 -2.69
CA ARG A 111 -13.10 -4.51 -1.49
C ARG A 111 -13.55 -3.54 -0.40
N PHE A 112 -12.73 -2.53 -0.08
CA PHE A 112 -13.06 -1.52 0.92
C PHE A 112 -14.40 -0.81 0.60
N LEU A 113 -14.60 -0.36 -0.63
CA LEU A 113 -15.82 0.33 -1.03
C LEU A 113 -17.08 -0.56 -0.91
N ARG A 114 -16.95 -1.87 -1.20
CA ARG A 114 -18.05 -2.81 -0.99
C ARG A 114 -18.36 -3.04 0.49
N GLU A 115 -17.33 -3.08 1.34
CA GLU A 115 -17.51 -3.20 2.80
C GLU A 115 -18.24 -1.96 3.34
N CYS A 116 -17.83 -0.74 2.95
CA CYS A 116 -18.53 0.49 3.34
C CYS A 116 -19.96 0.56 2.82
N ALA A 117 -20.24 0.07 1.60
CA ALA A 117 -21.60 0.06 1.05
C ALA A 117 -22.52 -0.98 1.72
N ALA A 118 -21.96 -1.95 2.43
CA ALA A 118 -22.70 -2.98 3.17
C ALA A 118 -22.89 -2.63 4.66
N GLU A 119 -22.26 -1.57 5.15
CA GLU A 119 -22.51 -1.04 6.49
C GLU A 119 -23.91 -0.38 6.51
N PRO A 120 -24.79 -0.77 7.44
CA PRO A 120 -26.17 -0.28 7.52
C PRO A 120 -26.30 1.18 7.95
#